data_AF-A0AAW5JV14-F1
#
_entry.id   AF-A0AAW5JV14-F1
#
_cell.length_a   1.000
_cell.length_b   1.000
_cell.length_c   1.000
_cell.angle_alpha   90.00
_cell.angle_beta   90.00
_cell.angle_gamma   90.00
#
_symmetry.space_group_name_H-M   'P 1'
#
loop_
_entity.id
_entity.type
_entity.pdbx_description
1 polymer ?
#
loop_
_entity_poly.entity_id
_entity_poly.type
_entity_poly.pdbx_seq_one_letter_code
_entity_poly.pdbx_strand_id
1 'polypeptide(L)' 'MTQDTYGREILHCSQGTASQKLSGQLALSALDIFRSATAFNVSTDYLYGLTDTRTRKDAEKRETAMAPA' A
#
# COMPACT_ATOMS: atom_id res chain seq x y z
N MET A 1 -1.46 -3.58 -13.71
CA MET A 1 -0.92 -2.21 -13.76
C MET A 1 0.54 -2.28 -14.16
N THR A 2 1.02 -1.41 -15.04
CA THR A 2 2.45 -1.36 -15.41
C THR A 2 3.22 -0.43 -14.46
N GLN A 3 4.55 -0.55 -14.42
CA GLN A 3 5.39 0.33 -13.60
C GLN A 3 5.31 1.81 -14.02
N ASP A 4 5.23 2.10 -15.33
CA ASP A 4 5.04 3.47 -15.84
C ASP A 4 3.69 4.04 -15.38
N THR A 5 2.61 3.26 -15.52
CA THR A 5 1.28 3.66 -15.07
C THR A 5 1.27 3.94 -13.56
N TYR A 6 1.88 3.06 -12.75
CA TYR A 6 1.99 3.25 -11.31
C TYR A 6 2.79 4.51 -10.94
N GLY A 7 3.93 4.72 -11.59
CA GLY A 7 4.76 5.90 -11.40
C GLY A 7 4.02 7.20 -11.72
N ARG A 8 3.30 7.23 -12.85
CA ARG A 8 2.61 8.42 -13.34
C ARG A 8 1.32 8.73 -12.58
N GLU A 9 0.49 7.72 -12.36
CA GLU A 9 -0.88 7.92 -11.86
C GLU A 9 -1.00 7.84 -10.35
N ILE A 10 -0.07 7.14 -9.67
CA ILE A 10 -0.15 6.94 -8.21
C ILE A 10 1.00 7.64 -7.50
N LEU A 11 2.25 7.44 -7.95
CA LEU A 11 3.40 8.07 -7.30
C LEU A 11 3.65 9.51 -7.79
N HIS A 12 3.10 9.88 -8.95
CA HIS A 12 3.34 11.14 -9.64
C HIS A 12 4.83 11.46 -9.80
N CYS A 13 5.59 10.47 -10.27
CA CYS A 13 7.02 10.59 -10.54
C CYS A 13 7.39 10.00 -11.91
N SER A 14 8.64 10.19 -12.32
CA SER A 14 9.16 9.60 -13.55
C SER A 14 9.21 8.07 -13.44
N GLN A 15 9.16 7.36 -14.57
CA GLN A 15 9.31 5.90 -14.58
C GLN A 15 10.65 5.45 -13.96
N GLY A 16 11.74 6.18 -14.20
CA GLY A 16 13.04 5.89 -13.58
C GLY A 16 13.01 5.99 -12.06
N THR A 17 12.39 7.04 -11.52
CA THR A 17 12.20 7.21 -10.07
C THR A 17 11.29 6.11 -9.49
N ALA A 18 10.20 5.77 -10.17
CA ALA A 18 9.33 4.66 -9.77
C ALA A 18 10.10 3.33 -9.75
N SER A 19 10.99 3.11 -10.72
CA SER A 19 11.86 1.94 -10.76
C SER A 19 12.80 1.84 -9.58
N GLN A 20 13.49 2.94 -9.25
CA GLN A 20 14.36 3.01 -8.07
C GLN A 20 13.59 2.77 -6.76
N LYS A 21 12.35 3.27 -6.66
CA LYS A 21 11.51 3.04 -5.48
C LYS A 21 11.11 1.57 -5.34
N LEU A 22 10.68 0.95 -6.45
CA LEU A 22 10.24 -0.45 -6.46
C LEU A 22 11.38 -1.44 -6.30
N SER A 23 12.60 -1.09 -6.70
CA SER A 23 13.80 -1.89 -6.47
C SER A 23 14.39 -1.72 -5.06
N GLY A 24 13.84 -0.81 -4.25
CA GLY A 24 14.33 -0.51 -2.90
C GLY A 24 15.58 0.39 -2.87
N GLN A 25 16.04 0.88 -4.03
CA GLN A 25 17.16 1.83 -4.11
C GLN A 25 16.78 3.22 -3.58
N LEU A 26 15.49 3.58 -3.67
CA LEU A 26 14.94 4.82 -3.14
C LEU A 26 13.77 4.50 -2.19
N ALA A 27 13.73 5.13 -1.03
CA ALA A 27 12.64 4.93 -0.09
C ALA A 27 11.31 5.51 -0.62
N LEU A 28 10.20 4.84 -0.30
CA LEU A 28 8.87 5.41 -0.44
C LEU A 28 8.64 6.43 0.66
N SER A 29 8.18 7.62 0.31
CA SER A 29 7.71 8.61 1.28
C SER A 29 6.36 8.17 1.89
N ALA A 30 6.00 8.76 3.03
CA ALA A 30 4.69 8.51 3.64
C ALA A 30 3.52 8.81 2.68
N LEU A 31 3.66 9.84 1.84
CA LEU A 31 2.66 10.18 0.82
C LEU A 31 2.56 9.12 -0.27
N ASP A 32 3.70 8.58 -0.72
CA ASP A 32 3.71 7.47 -1.69
C ASP A 32 2.97 6.25 -1.12
N ILE A 33 3.26 5.90 0.15
CA ILE A 33 2.61 4.77 0.81
C ILE A 33 1.11 5.00 0.96
N PHE A 34 0.69 6.20 1.37
CA PHE A 34 -0.73 6.53 1.47
C PHE A 34 -1.47 6.44 0.12
N ARG A 35 -0.87 6.98 -0.95
CA ARG A 35 -1.44 6.89 -2.31
C ARG A 35 -1.52 5.46 -2.80
N SER A 36 -0.48 4.67 -2.54
CA SER A 36 -0.44 3.24 -2.88
C SER A 36 -1.50 2.45 -2.11
N ALA A 37 -1.65 2.71 -0.82
CA ALA A 37 -2.67 2.10 0.03
C ALA A 37 -4.07 2.37 -0.54
N THR A 38 -4.34 3.62 -0.90
CA THR A 38 -5.61 4.02 -1.51
C THR A 38 -5.84 3.34 -2.85
N ALA A 39 -4.85 3.33 -3.74
CA ALA A 39 -4.97 2.79 -5.10
C ALA A 39 -5.15 1.27 -5.13
N PHE A 40 -4.48 0.54 -4.23
CA PHE A 40 -4.61 -0.92 -4.11
C PHE A 40 -5.71 -1.35 -3.14
N ASN A 41 -6.44 -0.40 -2.56
CA ASN A 41 -7.45 -0.63 -1.53
C ASN A 41 -6.91 -1.52 -0.40
N VAL A 42 -5.74 -1.16 0.15
CA VAL A 42 -5.12 -1.81 1.30
C VAL A 42 -4.86 -0.80 2.42
N SER A 43 -4.57 -1.27 3.63
CA SER A 43 -4.19 -0.43 4.76
C SER A 43 -2.71 -0.04 4.67
N THR A 44 -2.37 1.13 5.22
CA THR A 44 -0.97 1.53 5.40
C THR A 44 -0.24 0.58 6.35
N ASP A 45 -0.93 0.06 7.36
CA ASP A 45 -0.37 -0.90 8.34
C ASP A 45 0.06 -2.20 7.64
N TYR A 46 -0.69 -2.65 6.63
CA TYR A 46 -0.30 -3.78 5.78
C TYR A 46 0.96 -3.47 4.97
N LEU A 47 1.05 -2.28 4.35
CA LEU A 47 2.23 -1.88 3.58
C LEU A 47 3.47 -1.70 4.45
N TYR A 48 3.32 -1.29 5.71
CA TYR A 48 4.40 -1.23 6.69
C TYR A 48 4.74 -2.60 7.32
N GLY A 49 3.97 -3.65 7.01
CA GLY A 49 4.17 -4.98 7.60
C GLY A 49 3.80 -5.06 9.09
N LEU A 50 3.01 -4.12 9.60
CA LEU A 50 2.53 -4.11 10.99
C LEU A 50 1.38 -5.10 11.22
N THR A 51 0.71 -5.51 10.14
CA THR A 51 -0.36 -6.51 10.14
C THR A 51 -0.41 -7.26 8.82
N ASP A 52 -0.84 -8.53 8.84
CA ASP A 52 -1.16 -9.29 7.63
C ASP A 52 -2.53 -8.92 7.04
N THR A 53 -3.30 -8.09 7.74
CA THR A 53 -4.65 -7.75 7.35
C THR A 53 -4.65 -6.66 6.29
N ARG A 54 -4.93 -7.07 5.04
CA ARG A 54 -4.82 -6.22 3.85
C ARG A 54 -5.67 -4.97 3.92
N THR A 55 -6.92 -5.06 4.34
CA THR A 55 -7.82 -3.90 4.40
C THR A 55 -8.37 -3.71 5.80
N ARG A 56 -8.77 -2.47 6.16
CA ARG A 56 -9.43 -2.25 7.47
C ARG A 56 -10.71 -3.07 7.60
N LYS A 57 -11.46 -3.26 6.52
CA LYS A 57 -12.68 -4.07 6.50
C LYS A 57 -12.42 -5.54 6.81
N ASP A 58 -11.28 -6.08 6.35
CA ASP A 58 -10.89 -7.45 6.68
C ASP A 58 -10.53 -7.60 8.16
N ALA A 59 -10.04 -6.53 8.80
CA ALA A 59 -9.75 -6.52 10.23
C ALA A 59 -11.03 -6.54 11.06
N GLU A 60 -12.00 -5.69 10.74
CA GLU A 60 -13.31 -5.62 11.41
C GLU A 60 -14.06 -6.96 11.33
N LYS A 61 -13.97 -7.66 10.19
CA LYS A 61 -14.56 -8.99 10.01
C LYS A 61 -13.90 -10.05 10.89
N ARG A 62 -12.58 -9.98 11.12
CA ARG A 62 -11.84 -10.89 12.01
C ARG A 62 -12.17 -10.64 13.48
N GLU A 63 -12.26 -9.38 13.89
CA GLU A 63 -12.65 -9.02 15.27
C GLU A 63 -14.07 -9.48 15.59
N THR A 64 -15.02 -9.29 14.66
CA THR A 64 -16.40 -9.75 14.84
C THR A 64 -16.50 -11.28 14.90
N ALA A 65 -15.67 -12.01 14.16
CA ALA A 65 -15.64 -13.47 14.17
C ALA A 65 -14.98 -14.08 15.43
N MET A 66 -14.25 -13.27 16.21
CA MET A 66 -13.51 -13.73 17.40
C MET A 66 -14.08 -13.19 18.72
N ALA A 67 -15.17 -12.42 18.67
CA ALA A 67 -15.94 -12.04 19.85
C ALA A 67 -16.68 -13.27 20.41
N PRO A 68 -16.61 -13.54 21.73
CA PRO A 68 -17.38 -14.62 22.33
C PRO A 68 -18.89 -14.34 22.21
N ALA A 69 -19.66 -15.40 21.93
CA ALA A 69 -21.11 -15.39 21.82
C ALA A 69 -21.81 -15.02 23.14
#